data_AF-A0A2D7WJA0-F1
#
_entry.id   AF-A0A2D7WJA0-F1
#
_cell.length_a   1.000
_cell.length_b   1.000
_cell.length_c   1.000
_cell.angle_alpha   90.00
_cell.angle_beta   90.00
_cell.angle_gamma   90.00
#
_symmetry.space_group_name_H-M   'P 1'
#
loop_
_entity.id
_entity.type
_entity.pdbx_description
1 polymer ?
#
loop_
_entity_poly.entity_id
_entity_poly.type
_entity_poly.pdbx_seq_one_letter_code
_entity_poly.pdbx_strand_id
1 'polypeptide(L)'
;MKQWLFKGVIVVTGVALLWMFRVAIIEQFGQRMMNNVQQLQTQNLERIAAHQAAQQAQRDAEQQRILQRKAAARAKAERQAKLERAFEQQYTAPGGCHNWQSDRHMVECVNHRMRARRAFYEAQDKRLPLTQRDGASVRSAG
;
A
#
# COMPACT_ATOMS: atom_id res chain seq x y z
N MET A 1 15.44 -27.20 -82.31
CA MET A 1 16.08 -26.95 -80.99
C MET A 1 15.96 -25.50 -80.49
N LYS A 2 16.21 -24.47 -81.31
CA LYS A 2 16.15 -23.04 -80.90
C LYS A 2 14.84 -22.57 -80.23
N GLN A 3 13.68 -23.05 -80.69
CA GLN A 3 12.35 -22.66 -80.15
C GLN A 3 12.11 -23.08 -78.69
N TRP A 4 12.71 -24.18 -78.24
CA TRP A 4 12.54 -24.68 -76.86
C TRP A 4 13.37 -23.87 -75.85
N LEU A 5 14.54 -23.39 -76.27
CA LEU A 5 15.39 -22.52 -75.44
C LEU A 5 14.71 -21.17 -75.18
N PHE A 6 14.09 -20.56 -76.20
CA PHE A 6 13.35 -19.29 -76.01
C PHE A 6 12.16 -19.45 -75.06
N LYS A 7 11.39 -20.55 -75.17
CA LYS A 7 10.29 -20.84 -74.25
C LYS A 7 10.78 -21.02 -72.81
N GLY A 8 11.90 -21.72 -72.61
CA GLY A 8 12.50 -21.90 -71.27
C GLY A 8 12.93 -20.57 -70.63
N VAL A 9 13.60 -19.70 -71.38
CA VAL A 9 14.05 -18.39 -70.87
C VAL A 9 12.88 -17.50 -70.46
N ILE A 10 11.78 -17.49 -71.23
CA ILE A 10 10.58 -16.70 -70.93
C ILE A 10 9.91 -17.17 -69.63
N VAL A 11 9.84 -18.48 -69.41
CA VAL A 11 9.24 -19.04 -68.18
C VAL A 11 10.08 -18.65 -66.96
N VAL A 12 11.41 -18.78 -67.04
CA VAL A 12 12.32 -18.44 -65.93
C VAL A 12 12.28 -16.94 -65.60
N THR A 13 12.26 -16.07 -66.62
CA THR A 13 12.12 -14.62 -66.38
C THR A 13 10.76 -14.24 -65.83
N GLY A 14 9.68 -14.88 -66.30
CA GLY A 14 8.33 -14.66 -65.75
C GLY A 14 8.23 -15.03 -64.27
N VAL A 15 8.82 -16.17 -63.88
CA VAL A 15 8.87 -16.62 -62.47
C VAL A 15 9.72 -15.67 -61.62
N ALA A 16 10.87 -15.22 -62.12
CA ALA A 16 11.73 -14.27 -61.42
C ALA A 16 11.04 -12.91 -61.19
N LEU A 17 10.32 -12.40 -62.19
CA LEU A 17 9.56 -11.15 -62.09
C LEU A 17 8.40 -11.27 -61.11
N LEU A 18 7.66 -12.38 -61.13
CA LEU A 18 6.61 -12.66 -60.15
C LEU A 18 7.16 -12.72 -58.72
N TRP A 19 8.34 -13.32 -58.54
CA TRP A 19 8.99 -13.40 -57.24
C TRP A 19 9.42 -12.01 -56.74
N MET A 20 10.07 -11.20 -57.58
CA MET A 20 10.45 -9.82 -57.24
C MET A 20 9.23 -8.93 -56.92
N PHE A 21 8.14 -9.09 -57.67
CA PHE A 21 6.91 -8.34 -57.42
C PHE A 21 6.29 -8.69 -56.06
N ARG A 22 6.34 -9.97 -55.66
CA ARG A 22 5.89 -10.40 -54.32
C ARG A 22 6.73 -9.82 -53.20
N VAL A 23 8.05 -9.76 -53.36
CA VAL A 23 8.97 -9.17 -52.38
C VAL A 23 8.69 -7.68 -52.20
N ALA A 24 8.51 -6.93 -53.29
CA ALA A 24 8.23 -5.50 -53.24
C ALA A 24 6.90 -5.16 -52.52
N ILE A 25 5.87 -5.99 -52.67
CA ILE A 25 4.59 -5.82 -51.96
C ILE A 25 4.78 -5.98 -50.44
N ILE A 26 5.62 -6.93 -50.01
CA ILE A 26 5.88 -7.20 -48.59
C ILE A 26 6.61 -6.01 -47.94
N GLU A 27 7.57 -5.41 -48.64
CA GLU A 27 8.31 -4.24 -48.15
C GLU A 27 7.42 -3.00 -47.98
N GLN A 28 6.53 -2.72 -48.95
CA GLN A 28 5.57 -1.63 -48.84
C GLN A 28 4.59 -1.80 -47.67
N PHE A 29 4.17 -3.04 -47.42
CA PHE A 29 3.29 -3.33 -46.29
C PHE A 29 4.02 -3.19 -44.95
N GLY A 30 5.27 -3.63 -44.88
CA GLY A 30 6.12 -3.51 -43.69
C GLY A 30 6.33 -2.07 -43.26
N GLN A 31 6.61 -1.15 -44.19
CA GLN A 31 6.81 0.27 -43.88
C GLN A 31 5.56 0.94 -43.30
N ARG A 32 4.38 0.64 -43.86
CA ARG A 32 3.11 1.19 -43.34
C ARG A 32 2.76 0.63 -41.96
N MET A 33 3.08 -0.64 -41.71
CA MET A 33 2.84 -1.29 -40.44
C MET A 33 3.76 -0.76 -39.33
N MET A 34 5.05 -0.51 -39.63
CA MET A 34 5.99 0.04 -38.65
C MET A 34 5.59 1.43 -38.15
N ASN A 35 5.14 2.33 -39.03
CA ASN A 35 4.74 3.69 -38.61
C ASN A 35 3.54 3.67 -37.65
N ASN A 36 2.53 2.84 -37.91
CA ASN A 36 1.37 2.68 -37.04
C ASN A 36 1.74 2.01 -35.72
N VAL A 37 2.64 1.01 -35.76
CA VAL A 37 3.13 0.31 -34.56
C VAL A 37 3.98 1.23 -33.69
N GLN A 38 4.78 2.11 -34.26
CA GLN A 38 5.64 3.04 -33.52
C GLN A 38 4.82 4.11 -32.80
N GLN A 39 3.76 4.63 -33.43
CA GLN A 39 2.79 5.51 -32.77
C GLN A 39 2.00 4.80 -31.67
N LEU A 40 1.58 3.55 -31.89
CA LEU A 40 0.95 2.75 -30.86
C LEU A 40 1.90 2.43 -29.69
N GLN A 41 3.17 2.13 -29.95
CA GLN A 41 4.14 1.85 -28.91
C GLN A 41 4.40 3.09 -28.05
N THR A 42 4.60 4.26 -28.66
CA THR A 42 4.81 5.51 -27.91
C THR A 42 3.60 5.86 -27.05
N GLN A 43 2.39 5.77 -27.60
CA GLN A 43 1.16 6.04 -26.86
C GLN A 43 0.91 5.02 -25.73
N ASN A 44 1.23 3.74 -25.95
CA ASN A 44 1.12 2.73 -24.89
C ASN A 44 2.21 2.89 -23.82
N LEU A 45 3.43 3.26 -24.20
CA LEU A 45 4.54 3.48 -23.26
C LEU A 45 4.23 4.64 -22.31
N GLU A 46 3.71 5.75 -22.84
CA GLU A 46 3.27 6.89 -22.02
C GLU A 46 2.15 6.51 -21.06
N ARG A 47 1.15 5.74 -21.53
CA ARG A 47 0.08 5.23 -20.67
C ARG A 47 0.60 4.31 -19.59
N ILE A 48 1.52 3.41 -19.90
CA ILE A 48 2.13 2.50 -18.93
C ILE A 48 2.96 3.29 -17.92
N ALA A 49 3.75 4.27 -18.35
CA ALA A 49 4.53 5.12 -17.46
C ALA A 49 3.63 5.95 -16.53
N ALA A 50 2.56 6.55 -17.05
CA ALA A 50 1.58 7.28 -16.25
C ALA A 50 0.86 6.36 -15.25
N HIS A 51 0.51 5.13 -15.66
CA HIS A 51 -0.15 4.17 -14.79
C HIS A 51 0.78 3.65 -13.69
N GLN A 52 2.06 3.40 -14.02
CA GLN A 52 3.08 3.01 -13.04
C GLN A 52 3.34 4.14 -12.03
N ALA A 53 3.47 5.39 -12.50
CA ALA A 53 3.64 6.54 -11.62
C ALA A 53 2.44 6.73 -10.69
N ALA A 54 1.22 6.59 -11.20
CA ALA A 54 0.00 6.65 -10.39
C ALA A 54 -0.06 5.51 -9.36
N GLN A 55 0.30 4.29 -9.74
CA GLN A 55 0.35 3.15 -8.81
C GLN A 55 1.43 3.31 -7.74
N GLN A 56 2.61 3.82 -8.09
CA GLN A 56 3.67 4.11 -7.12
C GLN A 56 3.22 5.18 -6.12
N ALA A 57 2.65 6.29 -6.59
CA ALA A 57 2.11 7.33 -5.73
C ALA A 57 1.01 6.81 -4.78
N GLN A 58 0.14 5.91 -5.25
CA GLN A 58 -0.85 5.26 -4.40
C GLN A 58 -0.23 4.37 -3.33
N ARG A 59 0.77 3.54 -3.69
CA ARG A 59 1.47 2.68 -2.73
C ARG A 59 2.23 3.49 -1.68
N ASP A 60 2.87 4.57 -2.09
CA ASP A 60 3.60 5.45 -1.17
C ASP A 60 2.64 6.15 -0.20
N ALA A 61 1.51 6.65 -0.69
CA ALA A 61 0.47 7.23 0.15
C ALA A 61 -0.11 6.21 1.15
N GLU A 62 -0.32 4.96 0.71
CA GLU A 62 -0.78 3.88 1.58
C GLU A 62 0.26 3.49 2.63
N GLN A 63 1.52 3.34 2.23
CA GLN A 63 2.63 3.09 3.16
C GLN A 63 2.76 4.20 4.20
N GLN A 64 2.69 5.46 3.78
CA GLN A 64 2.72 6.60 4.69
C GLN A 64 1.56 6.55 5.68
N ARG A 65 0.33 6.24 5.23
CA ARG A 65 -0.83 6.07 6.12
C ARG A 65 -0.62 4.95 7.13
N ILE A 66 -0.06 3.81 6.71
CA ILE A 66 0.25 2.68 7.60
C ILE A 66 1.31 3.09 8.63
N LEU A 67 2.37 3.77 8.20
CA LEU A 67 3.43 4.25 9.10
C LEU A 67 2.89 5.25 10.12
N GLN A 68 2.04 6.20 9.69
CA GLN A 68 1.38 7.14 10.60
C GLN A 68 0.48 6.44 11.61
N ARG A 69 -0.32 5.46 11.17
CA ARG A 69 -1.16 4.64 12.07
C ARG A 69 -0.32 3.87 13.08
N LYS A 70 0.77 3.23 12.64
CA LYS A 70 1.71 2.52 13.52
C LYS A 70 2.37 3.47 14.53
N ALA A 71 2.83 4.65 14.08
CA ALA A 71 3.42 5.65 14.95
C ALA A 71 2.42 6.17 16.00
N ALA A 72 1.18 6.46 15.60
CA ALA A 72 0.11 6.86 16.51
C ALA A 72 -0.24 5.75 17.52
N ALA A 73 -0.29 4.50 17.08
CA ALA A 73 -0.53 3.35 17.95
C ALA A 73 0.60 3.17 18.98
N ARG A 74 1.86 3.26 18.55
CA ARG A 74 3.03 3.21 19.45
C ARG A 74 3.01 4.34 20.47
N ALA A 75 2.76 5.57 20.03
CA ALA A 75 2.67 6.72 20.94
C ALA A 75 1.54 6.56 21.98
N LYS A 76 0.39 5.99 21.59
CA LYS A 76 -0.69 5.65 22.53
C LYS A 76 -0.26 4.56 23.51
N ALA A 77 0.37 3.49 23.04
CA ALA A 77 0.85 2.40 23.88
C ALA A 77 1.92 2.86 24.89
N GLU A 78 2.88 3.68 24.45
CA GLU A 78 3.90 4.26 25.34
C GLU A 78 3.29 5.16 26.42
N ARG A 79 2.29 5.97 26.05
CA ARG A 79 1.55 6.79 27.02
C ARG A 79 0.83 5.92 28.04
N GLN A 80 0.11 4.89 27.59
CA GLN A 80 -0.56 3.94 28.49
C GLN A 80 0.44 3.25 29.41
N ALA A 81 1.59 2.81 28.90
CA ALA A 81 2.64 2.19 29.72
C ALA A 81 3.21 3.16 30.77
N LYS A 82 3.39 4.44 30.44
CA LYS A 82 3.82 5.47 31.40
C LYS A 82 2.78 5.72 32.49
N LEU A 83 1.50 5.84 32.10
CA LEU A 83 0.39 5.99 33.04
C LEU A 83 0.28 4.80 33.96
N GLU A 84 0.44 3.59 33.42
CA GLU A 84 0.40 2.35 34.19
C GLU A 84 1.52 2.30 35.22
N ARG A 85 2.77 2.60 34.82
CA ARG A 85 3.91 2.66 35.76
C ARG A 85 3.69 3.69 36.86
N ALA A 86 3.13 4.86 36.51
CA ALA A 86 2.83 5.90 37.49
C ALA A 86 1.71 5.45 38.46
N PHE A 87 0.72 4.72 37.97
CA PHE A 87 -0.32 4.13 38.82
C PHE A 87 0.27 3.10 39.78
N GLU A 88 1.09 2.17 39.29
CA GLU A 88 1.75 1.14 40.13
C GLU A 88 2.63 1.76 41.23
N GLN A 89 3.32 2.87 40.94
CA GLN A 89 4.14 3.59 41.94
C GLN A 89 3.32 4.28 43.03
N GLN A 90 2.11 4.75 42.69
CA GLN A 90 1.26 5.48 43.64
C GLN A 90 0.25 4.56 44.36
N TYR A 91 -0.15 3.47 43.72
CA TYR A 91 -1.18 2.58 44.24
C TYR A 91 -0.62 1.68 45.36
N THR A 92 -1.19 1.83 46.55
CA THR A 92 -0.95 0.92 47.66
C THR A 92 -2.21 0.09 47.90
N ALA A 93 -2.07 -1.23 47.92
CA ALA A 93 -3.20 -2.11 48.19
C ALA A 93 -3.62 -2.00 49.68
N PRO A 94 -4.93 -2.04 49.98
CA PRO A 94 -5.39 -2.07 51.36
C PRO A 94 -4.95 -3.39 52.05
N GLY A 95 -4.75 -3.32 53.36
CA GLY A 95 -4.28 -4.44 54.17
C GLY A 95 -5.18 -5.67 54.00
N GLY A 96 -4.57 -6.85 53.87
CA GLY A 96 -5.29 -8.11 53.64
C GLY A 96 -5.50 -8.47 52.16
N CYS A 97 -5.31 -7.56 51.21
CA CYS A 97 -5.41 -7.89 49.78
C CYS A 97 -4.22 -8.67 49.20
N HIS A 98 -3.17 -8.92 50.00
CA HIS A 98 -2.03 -9.76 49.62
C HIS A 98 -2.31 -11.26 49.81
N ASN A 99 -3.25 -11.62 50.69
CA ASN A 99 -3.67 -13.00 50.90
C ASN A 99 -5.20 -13.06 50.88
N TRP A 100 -5.75 -13.65 49.82
CA TRP A 100 -7.20 -13.73 49.64
C TRP A 100 -7.80 -14.71 50.64
N GLN A 101 -8.61 -14.16 51.54
CA GLN A 101 -9.30 -14.95 52.57
C GLN A 101 -10.55 -15.66 52.03
N SER A 102 -11.11 -15.18 50.91
CA SER A 102 -12.25 -15.76 50.21
C SER A 102 -12.37 -15.17 48.80
N ASP A 103 -13.12 -15.84 47.92
CA ASP A 103 -13.42 -15.33 46.56
C ASP A 103 -14.10 -13.96 46.58
N ARG A 104 -14.97 -13.72 47.58
CA ARG A 104 -15.60 -12.41 47.78
C ARG A 104 -14.57 -11.33 48.10
N HIS A 105 -13.62 -11.64 48.99
CA HIS A 105 -12.54 -10.74 49.36
C HIS A 105 -11.61 -10.46 48.16
N MET A 106 -11.30 -11.46 47.33
CA MET A 106 -10.56 -11.28 46.08
C MET A 106 -11.25 -10.26 45.16
N VAL A 107 -12.55 -10.43 44.91
CA VAL A 107 -13.32 -9.53 44.05
C VAL A 107 -13.36 -8.11 44.62
N GLU A 108 -13.50 -7.96 45.94
CA GLU A 108 -13.46 -6.64 46.61
C GLU A 108 -12.10 -5.95 46.42
N CYS A 109 -11.00 -6.68 46.58
CA CYS A 109 -9.64 -6.16 46.34
C CYS A 109 -9.40 -5.77 44.88
N VAL A 110 -9.85 -6.59 43.92
CA VAL A 110 -9.74 -6.29 42.48
C VAL A 110 -10.60 -5.06 42.13
N ASN A 111 -11.83 -5.00 42.64
CA ASN A 111 -12.73 -3.87 42.45
C ASN A 111 -12.18 -2.58 43.06
N HIS A 112 -11.48 -2.66 44.20
CA HIS A 112 -10.79 -1.53 44.79
C HIS A 112 -9.69 -1.01 43.87
N ARG A 113 -8.81 -1.90 43.39
CA ARG A 113 -7.74 -1.53 42.43
C ARG A 113 -8.31 -0.92 41.15
N MET A 114 -9.37 -1.49 40.61
CA MET A 114 -10.04 -0.98 39.41
C MET A 114 -10.64 0.41 39.62
N ARG A 115 -11.28 0.65 40.77
CA ARG A 115 -11.82 1.98 41.12
C ARG A 115 -10.70 3.01 41.28
N ALA A 116 -9.63 2.67 42.00
CA ALA A 116 -8.46 3.54 42.16
C ALA A 116 -7.79 3.86 40.81
N ARG A 117 -7.66 2.88 39.93
CA ARG A 117 -7.08 3.05 38.59
C ARG A 117 -7.92 4.00 37.72
N ARG A 118 -9.25 3.86 37.73
CA ARG A 118 -10.14 4.77 36.99
C ARG A 118 -10.03 6.21 37.51
N ALA A 119 -10.07 6.40 38.83
CA ALA A 119 -9.93 7.73 39.43
C ALA A 119 -8.59 8.37 39.08
N PHE A 120 -7.51 7.59 39.07
CA PHE A 120 -6.18 8.05 38.68
C PHE A 120 -6.12 8.48 37.20
N TYR A 121 -6.65 7.67 36.28
CA TYR A 121 -6.69 8.02 34.86
C TYR A 121 -7.56 9.24 34.58
N GLU A 122 -8.70 9.38 35.26
CA GLU A 122 -9.56 10.56 35.15
C GLU A 122 -8.85 11.82 35.66
N ALA A 123 -8.13 11.72 36.79
CA ALA A 123 -7.35 12.83 37.34
C ALA A 123 -6.17 13.22 36.44
N GLN A 124 -5.55 12.27 35.73
CA GLN A 124 -4.52 12.56 34.74
C GLN A 124 -5.10 13.18 33.49
N ASP A 125 -6.23 12.68 32.98
CA ASP A 125 -6.91 13.25 31.81
C ASP A 125 -7.34 14.71 32.04
N LYS A 126 -7.80 15.05 33.26
CA LYS A 126 -8.11 16.43 33.66
C LYS A 126 -6.88 17.35 33.73
N ARG A 127 -5.67 16.80 33.90
CA ARG A 127 -4.41 17.57 33.90
C ARG A 127 -3.80 17.75 32.51
N LEU A 128 -4.33 17.09 31.47
CA LEU A 128 -3.82 17.29 30.11
C LEU A 128 -4.30 18.64 29.54
N PRO A 129 -3.43 19.39 28.85
CA PRO A 129 -3.85 20.60 28.12
C PRO A 129 -4.88 20.26 27.03
N LEU A 130 -5.88 21.14 26.86
CA LEU A 130 -7.05 20.97 25.96
C LEU A 130 -6.65 20.54 24.54
N THR A 131 -5.55 21.10 24.02
CA THR A 131 -5.01 20.79 22.68
C THR A 131 -4.65 19.31 22.47
N GLN A 132 -4.34 18.57 23.53
CA GLN A 132 -4.00 17.15 23.48
C GLN A 132 -5.21 16.23 23.68
N ARG A 133 -6.28 16.75 24.29
CA ARG A 133 -7.56 16.07 24.50
C ARG A 133 -8.34 15.96 23.18
N ASP A 134 -8.36 17.04 22.40
CA ASP A 134 -9.12 17.11 21.15
C ASP A 134 -8.43 16.40 19.98
N GLY A 135 -7.09 16.38 19.95
CA GLY A 135 -6.30 15.71 18.91
C GLY A 135 -6.42 14.16 18.89
N ALA A 136 -7.03 13.57 19.93
CA ALA A 136 -7.36 12.15 19.99
C ALA A 136 -8.77 11.84 19.46
N SER A 137 -9.71 12.80 19.57
CA SER A 137 -11.09 12.67 19.09
C SER A 137 -11.19 12.95 17.58
N VAL A 138 -10.50 13.96 17.07
CA VAL A 138 -10.58 14.36 15.65
C VAL A 138 -9.94 13.32 14.70
N ARG A 139 -9.03 12.47 15.20
CA ARG A 139 -8.33 11.46 14.38
C ARG A 139 -9.08 10.14 14.16
N SER A 140 -10.27 9.95 14.75
CA SER A 140 -11.11 8.76 14.51
C SER A 140 -12.29 9.00 13.58
N ALA A 141 -12.44 10.20 13.02
CA ALA A 141 -13.58 10.59 12.17
C ALA A 141 -13.21 10.86 10.70
N GLY A 142 -12.12 10.26 10.20
CA GLY A 142 -11.67 10.38 8.80
C GLY A 142 -11.21 9.06 8.22
#